data_AF-A0A7K1KP18-F1
#
_entry.id   AF-A0A7K1KP18-F1
#
_cell.length_a   1.000
_cell.length_b   1.000
_cell.length_c   1.000
_cell.angle_alpha   90.00
_cell.angle_beta   90.00
_cell.angle_gamma   90.00
#
_symmetry.space_group_name_H-M   'P 1'
#
loop_
_entity.id
_entity.type
_entity.pdbx_description
1 polymer ?
#
loop_
_entity_poly.entity_id
_entity_poly.type
_entity_poly.pdbx_seq_one_letter_code
_entity_poly.pdbx_strand_id
1 'polypeptide(L)'
;MAKTISISIPEELFTKLRNTNQSFKISQICQRALESEIMEKETLAKARKLGIEDGDKAKSTLTNSSRMEIKSAFERSSQKWSSEELYKLADKLQSSLSSEDLEMLQPRFNQIFDGELILSDWMKHRSGKTIQDKWSEVAWAYVEGTYLGLTQKHLPKEAPSVKESQAVLAEIQRVQTRVPRWFNNPSQINSRILIEFLSISDSGDRHVSIDELKKQCKIKTFDTNFAQMKIFGERNHGKVFDVIDGKVTLWSPVKDFIKIEFDKYKKLGLYRDSIHLTPPPLAG
;
A
#
# COMPACT_ATOMS: atom_id res chain seq x y z
N MET A 1 -0.10 1.15 -32.38
CA MET A 1 1.33 1.18 -32.06
C MET A 1 1.57 0.35 -30.81
N ALA A 2 2.52 -0.59 -30.83
CA ALA A 2 2.90 -1.31 -29.61
C ALA A 2 3.64 -0.34 -28.67
N LYS A 3 3.27 -0.31 -27.39
CA LYS A 3 3.97 0.48 -26.38
C LYS A 3 5.23 -0.26 -25.95
N THR A 4 6.38 0.39 -26.06
CA THR A 4 7.66 -0.15 -25.57
C THR A 4 7.78 0.12 -24.07
N ILE A 5 8.14 -0.91 -23.30
CA ILE A 5 8.38 -0.81 -21.86
C ILE A 5 9.84 -1.18 -21.61
N SER A 6 10.56 -0.35 -20.85
CA SER A 6 11.90 -0.66 -20.37
C SER A 6 11.79 -1.37 -19.02
N ILE A 7 12.46 -2.51 -18.88
CA ILE A 7 12.49 -3.32 -17.66
C ILE A 7 13.95 -3.50 -17.22
N SER A 8 14.21 -3.29 -15.94
CA SER A 8 15.53 -3.56 -15.34
C SER A 8 15.52 -4.94 -14.70
N ILE A 9 16.51 -5.76 -15.05
CA ILE A 9 16.64 -7.13 -14.57
C ILE A 9 17.98 -7.24 -13.83
N PRO A 10 18.04 -7.85 -12.63
CA PRO A 10 19.31 -8.10 -11.95
C PRO A 10 20.28 -8.90 -12.82
N GLU A 11 21.57 -8.55 -12.79
CA GLU A 11 22.61 -9.15 -13.64
C GLU A 11 22.70 -10.68 -13.49
N GLU A 12 22.51 -11.18 -12.28
CA GLU A 12 22.50 -12.61 -11.99
C GLU A 12 21.35 -13.32 -12.72
N LEU A 13 20.16 -12.72 -12.73
CA LEU A 13 18.99 -13.25 -13.40
C LEU A 13 19.14 -13.14 -14.92
N PHE A 14 19.71 -12.03 -15.42
CA PHE A 14 20.03 -11.86 -16.83
C PHE A 14 21.01 -12.94 -17.33
N THR A 15 22.06 -13.22 -16.57
CA THR A 15 23.05 -14.25 -16.87
C THR A 15 22.41 -15.65 -16.88
N LYS A 16 21.55 -15.95 -15.90
CA LYS A 16 20.79 -17.20 -15.86
C LYS A 16 19.88 -17.35 -17.09
N LEU A 17 19.13 -16.30 -17.45
CA LEU A 17 18.25 -16.30 -18.62
C LEU A 17 19.03 -16.50 -19.92
N ARG A 18 20.18 -15.83 -20.06
CA ARG A 18 21.06 -15.95 -21.24
C ARG A 18 21.64 -17.36 -21.39
N ASN A 19 21.98 -18.01 -20.28
CA ASN A 19 22.56 -19.35 -20.27
C ASN A 19 21.51 -20.46 -20.31
N THR A 20 20.22 -20.12 -20.30
CA THR A 20 19.15 -21.11 -20.42
C THR A 20 19.14 -21.59 -21.88
N ASN A 21 19.19 -22.91 -22.10
CA ASN A 21 19.24 -23.57 -23.42
C ASN A 21 17.92 -23.45 -24.25
N GLN A 22 17.22 -22.33 -24.12
CA GLN A 22 15.94 -22.07 -24.77
C GLN A 22 16.14 -21.34 -26.10
N SER A 23 15.34 -21.71 -27.11
CA SER A 23 15.33 -21.05 -28.43
C SER A 23 14.71 -19.64 -28.43
N PHE A 24 14.26 -19.15 -27.28
CA PHE A 24 13.56 -17.87 -27.15
C PHE A 24 14.51 -16.72 -26.86
N LYS A 25 14.20 -15.53 -27.40
CA LYS A 25 14.91 -14.29 -27.03
C LYS A 25 14.57 -13.93 -25.58
N ILE A 26 15.52 -13.34 -24.84
CA ILE A 26 15.30 -12.88 -23.45
C ILE A 26 14.07 -11.97 -23.33
N SER A 27 13.85 -11.09 -24.31
CA SER A 27 12.66 -10.23 -24.35
C SER A 27 11.34 -11.02 -24.40
N GLN A 28 11.29 -12.13 -25.16
CA GLN A 28 10.11 -12.99 -25.25
C GLN A 28 9.88 -13.75 -23.94
N ILE A 29 10.95 -14.17 -23.27
CA ILE A 29 10.86 -14.81 -21.95
C ILE A 29 10.28 -13.82 -20.93
N CYS A 30 10.77 -12.58 -20.93
CA CYS A 30 10.27 -11.54 -20.04
C CYS A 30 8.81 -11.15 -20.34
N GLN A 31 8.44 -11.05 -21.62
CA GLN A 31 7.06 -10.80 -22.03
C GLN A 31 6.11 -11.89 -21.53
N ARG A 32 6.45 -13.16 -21.75
CA ARG A 32 5.61 -14.29 -21.28
C ARG A 32 5.51 -14.35 -19.76
N ALA A 33 6.61 -14.09 -19.05
CA ALA A 33 6.60 -14.04 -17.59
C ALA A 33 5.68 -12.92 -17.08
N LEU A 34 5.75 -11.74 -17.72
CA LEU A 34 4.91 -10.60 -17.39
C LEU A 34 3.44 -10.87 -17.71
N GLU A 35 3.14 -11.44 -18.87
CA GLU A 35 1.78 -11.84 -19.27
C GLU A 35 1.19 -12.84 -18.28
N SER A 36 1.96 -13.85 -17.88
CA SER A 36 1.53 -14.84 -16.88
C SER A 36 1.24 -14.19 -15.52
N GLU A 37 2.12 -13.29 -15.05
CA GLU A 37 1.96 -12.59 -13.78
C GLU A 37 0.75 -11.64 -13.78
N ILE A 38 0.52 -10.94 -14.89
CA ILE A 38 -0.65 -10.07 -15.07
C ILE A 38 -1.93 -10.91 -15.04
N MET A 39 -1.97 -12.00 -15.80
CA MET A 39 -3.14 -12.89 -15.87
C MET A 39 -3.47 -13.52 -14.51
N GLU A 40 -2.44 -13.93 -13.75
CA GLU A 40 -2.62 -14.45 -12.39
C GLU A 40 -3.23 -13.37 -11.48
N LYS A 41 -2.67 -12.15 -11.49
CA LYS A 41 -3.20 -11.02 -10.70
C LYS A 41 -4.62 -10.63 -11.08
N GLU A 42 -4.95 -10.60 -12.36
CA GLU A 42 -6.31 -10.30 -12.83
C GLU A 42 -7.31 -11.36 -12.41
N THR A 43 -6.92 -12.64 -12.48
CA THR A 43 -7.76 -13.76 -12.01
C THR A 43 -8.05 -13.64 -10.52
N LEU A 44 -7.02 -13.39 -9.71
CA LEU A 44 -7.17 -13.19 -8.27
C LEU A 44 -8.03 -11.96 -7.95
N ALA A 45 -7.86 -10.87 -8.69
CA ALA A 45 -8.68 -9.65 -8.51
C ALA A 45 -10.16 -9.90 -8.81
N LYS A 46 -10.47 -10.61 -9.91
CA LYS A 46 -11.85 -10.98 -10.26
C LYS A 46 -12.49 -11.87 -9.20
N ALA A 47 -11.77 -12.90 -8.74
CA ALA A 47 -12.24 -13.78 -7.69
C ALA A 47 -12.54 -13.00 -6.39
N ARG A 48 -11.63 -12.11 -5.99
CA ARG A 48 -11.84 -11.24 -4.83
C ARG A 48 -13.05 -10.33 -4.99
N LYS A 49 -13.22 -9.70 -6.15
CA LYS A 49 -14.36 -8.83 -6.41
C LYS A 49 -15.69 -9.57 -6.26
N LEU A 50 -15.77 -10.79 -6.80
CA LEU A 50 -16.98 -11.60 -6.69
C LEU A 50 -17.24 -12.04 -5.25
N GLY A 51 -16.19 -12.38 -4.51
CA GLY A 51 -16.29 -12.57 -3.06
C GLY A 51 -16.89 -11.36 -2.37
N ILE A 52 -16.42 -10.14 -2.65
CA ILE A 52 -16.96 -8.90 -2.05
C ILE A 52 -18.46 -8.76 -2.30
N GLU A 53 -18.88 -8.98 -3.55
CA GLU A 53 -20.29 -8.87 -3.94
C GLU A 53 -21.16 -9.90 -3.20
N ASP A 54 -20.69 -11.14 -3.07
CA ASP A 54 -21.42 -12.19 -2.37
C ASP A 54 -21.42 -11.99 -0.84
N GLY A 55 -20.30 -11.53 -0.28
CA GLY A 55 -20.21 -11.14 1.12
C GLY A 55 -21.17 -10.00 1.49
N ASP A 56 -21.31 -9.00 0.63
CA ASP A 56 -22.25 -7.89 0.84
C ASP A 56 -23.71 -8.37 0.80
N LYS A 57 -24.06 -9.27 -0.14
CA LYS A 57 -25.39 -9.92 -0.17
C LYS A 57 -25.64 -10.72 1.12
N ALA A 58 -24.68 -11.55 1.52
CA ALA A 58 -24.77 -12.44 2.67
C ALA A 58 -24.92 -11.67 4.00
N LYS A 59 -24.46 -10.41 4.08
CA LYS A 59 -24.60 -9.56 5.26
C LYS A 59 -26.06 -9.44 5.74
N SER A 60 -27.01 -9.38 4.81
CA SER A 60 -28.44 -9.24 5.12
C SER A 60 -29.10 -10.54 5.58
N THR A 61 -28.45 -11.68 5.32
CA THR A 61 -29.03 -13.02 5.51
C THR A 61 -28.37 -13.77 6.65
N LEU A 62 -27.07 -13.56 6.89
CA LEU A 62 -26.32 -14.21 7.95
C LEU A 62 -26.71 -13.69 9.34
N THR A 63 -26.80 -14.62 10.28
CA THR A 63 -27.03 -14.30 11.69
C THR A 63 -25.91 -13.42 12.25
N ASN A 64 -26.21 -12.64 13.29
CA ASN A 64 -25.18 -11.85 13.99
C ASN A 64 -24.06 -12.74 14.55
N SER A 65 -24.38 -13.97 14.98
CA SER A 65 -23.40 -14.92 15.52
C SER A 65 -22.40 -15.34 14.45
N SER A 66 -22.90 -15.79 13.29
CA SER A 66 -22.08 -16.22 12.14
C SER A 66 -21.19 -15.08 11.63
N ARG A 67 -21.71 -13.85 11.60
CA ARG A 67 -20.91 -12.67 11.22
C ARG A 67 -19.78 -12.38 12.21
N MET A 68 -20.01 -12.55 13.51
CA MET A 68 -18.97 -12.36 14.53
C MET A 68 -17.91 -13.46 14.51
N GLU A 69 -18.33 -14.71 14.26
CA GLU A 69 -17.45 -15.87 14.11
C GLU A 69 -16.46 -15.64 12.94
N ILE A 70 -17.01 -15.34 11.75
CA ILE A 70 -16.24 -14.99 10.54
C ILE A 70 -15.33 -13.79 10.85
N LYS A 71 -15.88 -12.73 11.46
CA LYS A 71 -15.10 -11.54 11.79
C LYS A 71 -13.88 -11.86 12.65
N SER A 72 -14.06 -12.66 13.70
CA SER A 72 -13.00 -13.06 14.63
C SER A 72 -11.92 -13.93 13.96
N ALA A 73 -12.31 -14.73 12.97
CA ALA A 73 -11.45 -15.64 12.26
C ALA A 73 -10.44 -14.88 11.37
N PHE A 74 -10.91 -13.82 10.70
CA PHE A 74 -10.09 -13.02 9.77
C PHE A 74 -9.43 -11.78 10.42
N GLU A 75 -9.98 -11.22 11.51
CA GLU A 75 -9.42 -10.03 12.18
C GLU A 75 -8.01 -10.21 12.74
N ARG A 76 -7.61 -11.46 13.02
CA ARG A 76 -6.28 -11.77 13.55
C ARG A 76 -5.17 -11.72 12.49
N SER A 77 -5.51 -11.49 11.22
CA SER A 77 -4.55 -11.58 10.12
C SER A 77 -4.36 -10.27 9.38
N SER A 78 -3.34 -9.52 9.77
CA SER A 78 -2.74 -8.49 8.93
C SER A 78 -1.66 -9.06 8.00
N GLN A 79 -1.55 -10.40 7.90
CA GLN A 79 -0.39 -11.09 7.35
C GLN A 79 -0.79 -12.07 6.23
N LYS A 80 0.12 -12.23 5.28
CA LYS A 80 0.01 -13.21 4.19
C LYS A 80 0.03 -14.61 4.81
N TRP A 81 -1.13 -15.27 4.85
CA TRP A 81 -1.30 -16.59 5.45
C TRP A 81 -0.53 -17.66 4.67
N SER A 82 0.03 -18.64 5.37
CA SER A 82 0.51 -19.87 4.77
C SER A 82 -0.65 -20.82 4.42
N SER A 83 -0.46 -21.74 3.47
CA SER A 83 -1.47 -22.75 3.10
C SER A 83 -1.97 -23.56 4.30
N GLU A 84 -1.11 -23.84 5.27
CA GLU A 84 -1.46 -24.63 6.46
C GLU A 84 -2.39 -23.87 7.43
N GLU A 85 -2.11 -22.59 7.68
CA GLU A 85 -2.96 -21.76 8.54
C GLU A 85 -4.35 -21.55 7.91
N LEU A 86 -4.39 -21.49 6.59
CA LEU A 86 -5.60 -21.38 5.79
C LEU A 86 -6.49 -22.63 5.89
N TYR A 87 -5.92 -23.83 5.84
CA TYR A 87 -6.69 -25.06 6.09
C TYR A 87 -7.25 -25.11 7.51
N LYS A 88 -6.47 -24.71 8.52
CA LYS A 88 -6.93 -24.64 9.92
C LYS A 88 -8.08 -23.64 10.09
N LEU A 89 -8.04 -22.53 9.36
CA LEU A 89 -9.09 -21.52 9.36
C LEU A 89 -10.38 -22.05 8.71
N ALA A 90 -10.28 -22.72 7.56
CA ALA A 90 -11.42 -23.33 6.89
C ALA A 90 -12.10 -24.40 7.75
N ASP A 91 -11.32 -25.29 8.34
CA ASP A 91 -11.81 -26.35 9.23
C ASP A 91 -12.54 -25.77 10.46
N LYS A 92 -11.95 -24.73 11.07
CA LYS A 92 -12.59 -23.98 12.15
C LYS A 92 -13.94 -23.40 11.72
N LEU A 93 -13.99 -22.68 10.59
CA LEU A 93 -15.22 -22.08 10.10
C LEU A 93 -16.29 -23.14 9.78
N GLN A 94 -15.89 -24.24 9.14
CA GLN A 94 -16.78 -25.36 8.83
C GLN A 94 -17.38 -26.01 10.08
N SER A 95 -16.63 -26.09 11.18
CA SER A 95 -17.13 -26.60 12.46
C SER A 95 -18.06 -25.63 13.20
N SER A 96 -17.96 -24.34 12.91
CA SER A 96 -18.65 -23.26 13.65
C SER A 96 -19.91 -22.73 12.99
N LEU A 97 -20.05 -22.90 11.67
CA LEU A 97 -21.16 -22.35 10.88
C LEU A 97 -22.23 -23.41 10.59
N SER A 98 -23.49 -22.98 10.45
CA SER A 98 -24.57 -23.88 10.01
C SER A 98 -24.36 -24.30 8.56
N SER A 99 -24.95 -25.43 8.16
CA SER A 99 -24.92 -25.89 6.76
C SER A 99 -25.49 -24.85 5.78
N GLU A 100 -26.52 -24.11 6.20
CA GLU A 100 -27.15 -23.05 5.41
C GLU A 100 -26.22 -21.83 5.24
N ASP A 101 -25.54 -21.42 6.32
CA ASP A 101 -24.55 -20.34 6.28
C ASP A 101 -23.34 -20.73 5.43
N LEU A 102 -22.90 -22.00 5.51
CA LEU A 102 -21.82 -22.54 4.70
C LEU A 102 -22.17 -22.55 3.22
N GLU A 103 -23.39 -22.94 2.85
CA GLU A 103 -23.86 -22.94 1.45
C GLU A 103 -23.93 -21.52 0.85
N MET A 104 -24.18 -20.50 1.68
CA MET A 104 -24.13 -19.10 1.25
C MET A 104 -22.71 -18.57 1.03
N LEU A 105 -21.73 -19.16 1.73
CA LEU A 105 -20.32 -18.77 1.66
C LEU A 105 -19.51 -19.62 0.67
N GLN A 106 -20.09 -20.71 0.15
CA GLN A 106 -19.46 -21.52 -0.87
C GLN A 106 -19.29 -20.71 -2.16
N PRO A 107 -18.09 -20.71 -2.75
CA PRO A 107 -17.85 -20.03 -4.03
C PRO A 107 -18.78 -20.58 -5.11
N ARG A 108 -19.72 -19.75 -5.57
CA ARG A 108 -20.59 -20.08 -6.71
C ARG A 108 -19.87 -19.73 -8.00
N PHE A 109 -18.98 -20.62 -8.42
CA PHE A 109 -18.15 -20.46 -9.63
C PHE A 109 -18.92 -20.55 -10.97
N ASN A 110 -20.25 -20.36 -10.96
CA ASN A 110 -21.14 -20.68 -12.07
C ASN A 110 -21.05 -19.70 -13.27
N GLN A 111 -20.08 -18.78 -13.27
CA GLN A 111 -19.82 -17.80 -14.35
C GLN A 111 -18.34 -17.40 -14.49
N ILE A 112 -17.47 -17.68 -13.50
CA ILE A 112 -16.03 -17.36 -13.59
C ILE A 112 -15.30 -18.39 -14.47
N PHE A 113 -15.88 -19.59 -14.59
CA PHE A 113 -15.29 -20.74 -15.28
C PHE A 113 -16.21 -21.28 -16.38
N ASP A 114 -17.01 -20.41 -17.01
CA ASP A 114 -17.67 -20.74 -18.27
C ASP A 114 -16.61 -20.85 -19.38
N GLY A 115 -15.98 -22.02 -19.46
CA GLY A 115 -15.62 -22.71 -20.70
C GLY A 115 -14.55 -22.13 -21.64
N GLU A 116 -14.33 -20.81 -21.74
CA GLU A 116 -13.69 -20.28 -22.95
C GLU A 116 -12.27 -19.72 -22.81
N LEU A 117 -11.70 -19.52 -21.61
CA LEU A 117 -10.40 -18.81 -21.56
C LEU A 117 -9.17 -19.46 -20.90
N ILE A 118 -9.25 -20.50 -20.05
CA ILE A 118 -8.03 -20.89 -19.28
C ILE A 118 -7.75 -22.40 -19.17
N LEU A 119 -8.73 -23.29 -19.31
CA LEU A 119 -8.47 -24.72 -19.05
C LEU A 119 -7.68 -25.45 -20.15
N SER A 120 -7.66 -24.98 -21.39
CA SER A 120 -7.00 -25.71 -22.49
C SER A 120 -5.50 -25.44 -22.65
N ASP A 121 -5.00 -24.27 -22.26
CA ASP A 121 -3.58 -23.90 -22.45
C ASP A 121 -2.78 -23.69 -21.14
N TRP A 122 -3.44 -23.55 -19.98
CA TRP A 122 -2.78 -23.29 -18.69
C TRP A 122 -2.11 -24.54 -18.08
N MET A 123 -2.41 -25.73 -18.62
CA MET A 123 -1.77 -27.00 -18.25
C MET A 123 -0.34 -27.18 -18.79
N LYS A 124 0.24 -26.17 -19.45
CA LYS A 124 1.62 -26.25 -19.94
C LYS A 124 2.53 -25.18 -19.30
N HIS A 125 3.15 -25.60 -18.18
CA HIS A 125 4.51 -25.25 -17.70
C HIS A 125 4.79 -24.18 -16.59
N ARG A 126 5.74 -24.60 -15.72
CA ARG A 126 6.89 -23.89 -15.09
C ARG A 126 6.67 -22.87 -13.94
N SER A 127 5.89 -23.19 -12.92
CA SER A 127 6.00 -22.44 -11.64
C SER A 127 6.29 -23.29 -10.39
N GLY A 128 6.48 -24.61 -10.52
CA GLY A 128 6.69 -25.49 -9.36
C GLY A 128 5.48 -25.60 -8.41
N LYS A 129 4.42 -24.82 -8.64
CA LYS A 129 3.12 -24.93 -7.98
C LYS A 129 2.25 -25.96 -8.68
N THR A 130 1.56 -26.78 -7.90
CA THR A 130 0.57 -27.73 -8.40
C THR A 130 -0.71 -27.00 -8.84
N ILE A 131 -1.56 -27.68 -9.61
CA ILE A 131 -2.90 -27.18 -9.96
C ILE A 131 -3.71 -26.87 -8.69
N GLN A 132 -3.53 -27.69 -7.66
CA GLN A 132 -4.18 -27.55 -6.36
C GLN A 132 -3.77 -26.25 -5.64
N ASP A 133 -2.50 -25.87 -5.72
CA ASP A 133 -2.00 -24.64 -5.09
C ASP A 133 -2.65 -23.41 -5.72
N LYS A 134 -2.78 -23.38 -7.05
CA LYS A 134 -3.38 -22.24 -7.74
C LYS A 134 -4.90 -22.17 -7.55
N TRP A 135 -5.57 -23.32 -7.50
CA TRP A 135 -6.99 -23.39 -7.09
C TRP A 135 -7.19 -22.84 -5.69
N SER A 136 -6.27 -23.19 -4.78
CA SER A 136 -6.29 -22.65 -3.42
C SER A 136 -6.16 -21.13 -3.44
N GLU A 137 -5.20 -20.56 -4.17
CA GLU A 137 -5.03 -19.10 -4.26
C GLU A 137 -6.26 -18.36 -4.79
N VAL A 138 -6.94 -18.89 -5.82
CA VAL A 138 -8.18 -18.31 -6.37
C VAL A 138 -9.34 -18.41 -5.38
N ALA A 139 -9.50 -19.58 -4.74
CA ALA A 139 -10.50 -19.78 -3.70
C ALA A 139 -10.27 -18.82 -2.51
N TRP A 140 -9.01 -18.59 -2.14
CA TRP A 140 -8.66 -17.66 -1.07
C TRP A 140 -8.91 -16.21 -1.43
N ALA A 141 -8.58 -15.79 -2.65
CA ALA A 141 -8.91 -14.44 -3.10
C ALA A 141 -10.42 -14.18 -3.02
N TYR A 142 -11.24 -15.18 -3.40
CA TYR A 142 -12.69 -15.12 -3.22
C TYR A 142 -13.10 -15.03 -1.74
N VAL A 143 -12.61 -15.92 -0.87
CA VAL A 143 -12.94 -15.93 0.56
C VAL A 143 -12.54 -14.62 1.25
N GLU A 144 -11.36 -14.08 0.93
CA GLU A 144 -10.92 -12.75 1.38
C GLU A 144 -11.92 -11.68 0.92
N GLY A 145 -12.31 -11.72 -0.36
CA GLY A 145 -13.37 -10.86 -0.88
C GLY A 145 -14.66 -10.93 -0.06
N THR A 146 -15.15 -12.13 0.21
CA THR A 146 -16.36 -12.37 0.99
C THR A 146 -16.27 -11.76 2.39
N TYR A 147 -15.14 -11.92 3.06
CA TYR A 147 -14.88 -11.27 4.34
C TYR A 147 -14.94 -9.73 4.25
N LEU A 148 -14.35 -9.14 3.21
CA LEU A 148 -14.35 -7.69 3.00
C LEU A 148 -15.76 -7.16 2.75
N GLY A 149 -16.56 -7.88 1.95
CA GLY A 149 -17.98 -7.59 1.74
C GLY A 149 -18.77 -7.61 3.05
N LEU A 150 -18.62 -8.69 3.83
CA LEU A 150 -19.32 -8.87 5.11
C LEU A 150 -19.00 -7.78 6.13
N THR A 151 -17.73 -7.40 6.23
CA THR A 151 -17.26 -6.46 7.25
C THR A 151 -17.29 -5.01 6.80
N GLN A 152 -17.52 -4.74 5.52
CA GLN A 152 -17.33 -3.43 4.89
C GLN A 152 -15.94 -2.83 5.17
N LYS A 153 -14.94 -3.66 5.53
CA LYS A 153 -13.55 -3.26 5.52
C LYS A 153 -13.14 -3.16 4.07
N HIS A 154 -13.01 -1.94 3.56
CA HIS A 154 -12.31 -1.74 2.31
C HIS A 154 -10.82 -2.03 2.55
N LEU A 155 -10.23 -2.96 1.80
CA LEU A 155 -8.77 -2.97 1.62
C LEU A 155 -8.34 -1.57 1.13
N PRO A 156 -7.08 -1.14 1.41
CA PRO A 156 -6.53 0.04 0.76
C PRO A 156 -6.81 -0.07 -0.75
N LYS A 157 -7.48 0.95 -1.29
CA LYS A 157 -8.03 0.98 -2.65
C LYS A 157 -7.15 0.24 -3.65
N GLU A 158 -7.78 -0.57 -4.51
CA GLU A 158 -7.21 -0.97 -5.81
C GLU A 158 -6.49 0.21 -6.46
N ALA A 159 -5.43 -0.07 -7.22
CA ALA A 159 -4.58 0.92 -7.87
C ALA A 159 -5.39 2.17 -8.26
N PRO A 160 -5.04 3.35 -7.73
CA PRO A 160 -5.92 4.50 -7.74
C PRO A 160 -6.41 4.74 -9.17
N SER A 161 -7.73 4.92 -9.32
CA SER A 161 -8.35 5.25 -10.62
C SER A 161 -7.49 6.27 -11.36
N VAL A 162 -7.45 6.27 -12.70
CA VAL A 162 -6.58 7.18 -13.46
C VAL A 162 -6.66 8.64 -12.98
N LYS A 163 -7.86 9.10 -12.55
CA LYS A 163 -8.09 10.41 -11.94
C LYS A 163 -7.46 10.56 -10.54
N GLU A 164 -7.57 9.54 -9.69
CA GLU A 164 -6.95 9.52 -8.37
C GLU A 164 -5.41 9.43 -8.47
N SER A 165 -4.88 8.65 -9.42
CA SER A 165 -3.44 8.61 -9.73
C SER A 165 -2.92 9.98 -10.17
N GLN A 166 -3.67 10.71 -11.00
CA GLN A 166 -3.31 12.08 -11.41
C GLN A 166 -3.37 13.07 -10.23
N ALA A 167 -4.39 12.99 -9.38
CA ALA A 167 -4.49 13.83 -8.19
C ALA A 167 -3.33 13.60 -7.21
N VAL A 168 -2.93 12.33 -7.02
CA VAL A 168 -1.77 11.95 -6.20
C VAL A 168 -0.48 12.51 -6.80
N LEU A 169 -0.25 12.35 -8.11
CA LEU A 169 0.94 12.90 -8.78
C LEU A 169 1.01 14.43 -8.66
N ALA A 170 -0.13 15.13 -8.84
CA ALA A 170 -0.20 16.58 -8.70
C ALA A 170 0.08 17.04 -7.25
N GLU A 171 -0.36 16.27 -6.26
CA GLU A 171 -0.06 16.53 -4.85
C GLU A 171 1.44 16.32 -4.54
N ILE A 172 2.04 15.24 -5.05
CA ILE A 172 3.48 14.96 -4.91
C ILE A 172 4.30 16.14 -5.46
N GLN A 173 3.98 16.63 -6.66
CA GLN A 173 4.67 17.79 -7.27
C GLN A 173 4.51 19.06 -6.43
N ARG A 174 3.32 19.29 -5.85
CA ARG A 174 3.08 20.43 -4.95
C ARG A 174 3.95 20.35 -3.70
N VAL A 175 4.04 19.16 -3.07
CA VAL A 175 4.90 18.93 -1.90
C VAL A 175 6.37 19.17 -2.27
N GLN A 176 6.83 18.60 -3.38
CA GLN A 176 8.21 18.75 -3.86
C GLN A 176 8.60 20.20 -4.11
N THR A 177 7.65 21.04 -4.54
CA THR A 177 7.88 22.46 -4.76
C THR A 177 7.88 23.28 -3.47
N ARG A 178 7.05 22.90 -2.48
CA ARG A 178 6.80 23.70 -1.27
C ARG A 178 7.75 23.39 -0.12
N VAL A 179 8.05 22.12 0.13
CA VAL A 179 8.86 21.68 1.27
C VAL A 179 10.24 22.35 1.32
N PRO A 180 11.01 22.48 0.21
CA PRO A 180 12.27 23.22 0.23
C PRO A 180 12.09 24.68 0.65
N ARG A 181 10.99 25.33 0.23
CA ARG A 181 10.67 26.71 0.61
C ARG A 181 10.29 26.82 2.08
N TRP A 182 9.64 25.81 2.64
CA TRP A 182 9.31 25.75 4.07
C TRP A 182 10.60 25.68 4.88
N PHE A 183 11.50 24.76 4.57
CA PHE A 183 12.80 24.67 5.26
C PHE A 183 13.65 25.94 5.15
N ASN A 184 13.54 26.68 4.04
CA ASN A 184 14.18 27.99 3.90
C ASN A 184 13.50 29.12 4.69
N ASN A 185 12.25 28.93 5.15
CA ASN A 185 11.47 29.90 5.90
C ASN A 185 10.88 29.27 7.18
N PRO A 186 11.73 28.93 8.18
CA PRO A 186 11.32 28.18 9.37
C PRO A 186 10.35 28.92 10.28
N SER A 187 10.08 30.21 10.05
CA SER A 187 9.07 30.98 10.79
C SER A 187 7.63 30.64 10.39
N GLN A 188 7.40 30.09 9.19
CA GLN A 188 6.07 29.72 8.73
C GLN A 188 5.50 28.57 9.57
N ILE A 189 4.19 28.62 9.88
CA ILE A 189 3.55 27.64 10.77
C ILE A 189 3.70 26.21 10.24
N ASN A 190 3.45 25.99 8.95
CA ASN A 190 3.63 24.68 8.29
C ASN A 190 5.08 24.17 8.40
N SER A 191 6.06 25.05 8.22
CA SER A 191 7.48 24.71 8.38
C SER A 191 7.79 24.32 9.82
N ARG A 192 7.30 25.08 10.81
CA ARG A 192 7.51 24.77 12.23
C ARG A 192 6.92 23.41 12.58
N ILE A 193 5.70 23.11 12.13
CA ILE A 193 5.06 21.82 12.38
C ILE A 193 5.89 20.68 11.78
N LEU A 194 6.37 20.83 10.53
CA LEU A 194 7.16 19.81 9.86
C LEU A 194 8.54 19.60 10.52
N ILE A 195 9.24 20.69 10.85
CA ILE A 195 10.55 20.63 11.52
C ILE A 195 10.43 20.00 12.91
N GLU A 196 9.45 20.43 13.72
CA GLU A 196 9.24 19.85 15.06
C GLU A 196 8.89 18.38 14.98
N PHE A 197 8.02 17.99 14.04
CA PHE A 197 7.75 16.57 13.79
C PHE A 197 9.04 15.81 13.48
N LEU A 198 9.84 16.27 12.51
CA LEU A 198 11.07 15.60 12.10
C LEU A 198 12.12 15.55 13.22
N SER A 199 12.14 16.55 14.09
CA SER A 199 13.01 16.58 15.27
C SER A 199 12.65 15.49 16.28
N ILE A 200 11.37 15.36 16.64
CA ILE A 200 10.94 14.40 17.68
C ILE A 200 10.71 12.98 17.13
N SER A 201 10.51 12.83 15.82
CA SER A 201 10.26 11.54 15.16
C SER A 201 11.53 10.81 14.69
N ASP A 202 12.71 11.24 15.14
CA ASP A 202 13.99 10.74 14.61
C ASP A 202 14.05 10.83 13.07
N SER A 203 13.92 12.06 12.57
CA SER A 203 13.86 12.37 11.13
C SER A 203 12.72 11.67 10.37
N GLY A 204 11.63 11.27 11.05
CA GLY A 204 10.44 10.69 10.42
C GLY A 204 10.40 9.15 10.40
N ASP A 205 11.24 8.48 11.20
CA ASP A 205 11.22 7.02 11.36
C ASP A 205 10.36 6.54 12.53
N ARG A 206 10.09 7.40 13.51
CA ARG A 206 9.23 7.12 14.66
C ARG A 206 7.84 7.73 14.46
N HIS A 207 6.82 7.00 14.88
CA HIS A 207 5.46 7.53 15.01
C HIS A 207 5.35 8.51 16.19
N VAL A 208 4.63 9.61 16.00
CA VAL A 208 4.44 10.66 17.02
C VAL A 208 2.95 10.86 17.25
N SER A 209 2.47 10.96 18.49
CA SER A 209 1.04 11.24 18.72
C SER A 209 0.70 12.70 18.35
N ILE A 210 -0.54 12.97 17.96
CA ILE A 210 -0.97 14.33 17.66
C ILE A 210 -0.76 15.27 18.86
N ASP A 211 -1.05 14.79 20.08
CA ASP A 211 -0.90 15.58 21.30
C ASP A 211 0.57 15.90 21.61
N GLU A 212 1.48 14.93 21.39
CA GLU A 212 2.92 15.13 21.52
C GLU A 212 3.41 16.20 20.55
N LEU A 213 3.02 16.09 19.27
CA LEU A 213 3.40 17.06 18.24
C LEU A 213 2.83 18.46 18.54
N LYS A 214 1.56 18.55 18.96
CA LYS A 214 0.90 19.81 19.30
C LYS A 214 1.59 20.50 20.49
N LYS A 215 1.89 19.72 21.54
CA LYS A 215 2.60 20.20 22.72
C LYS A 215 3.99 20.73 22.37
N GLN A 216 4.69 20.05 21.48
CA GLN A 216 6.02 20.45 21.01
C GLN A 216 5.98 21.74 20.19
N CYS A 217 5.04 21.86 19.25
CA CYS A 217 4.94 23.02 18.35
C CYS A 217 4.60 24.33 19.09
N LYS A 218 3.79 24.27 20.15
CA LYS A 218 3.27 25.44 20.90
C LYS A 218 2.62 26.51 19.99
N ILE A 219 1.80 26.08 19.02
CA ILE A 219 1.13 26.95 18.04
C ILE A 219 -0.37 27.02 18.36
N LYS A 220 -0.91 28.23 18.58
CA LYS A 220 -2.34 28.42 18.89
C LYS A 220 -3.27 27.88 17.80
N THR A 221 -2.89 28.06 16.53
CA THR A 221 -3.66 27.63 15.34
C THR A 221 -3.19 26.28 14.78
N PHE A 222 -2.57 25.44 15.63
CA PHE A 222 -2.02 24.15 15.23
C PHE A 222 -3.07 23.29 14.50
N ASP A 223 -4.25 23.11 15.07
CA ASP A 223 -5.25 22.16 14.57
C ASP A 223 -5.68 22.48 13.13
N THR A 224 -5.93 23.76 12.82
CA THR A 224 -6.31 24.21 11.48
C THR A 224 -5.17 24.04 10.48
N ASN A 225 -3.93 24.39 10.85
CA ASN A 225 -2.78 24.27 9.95
C ASN A 225 -2.39 22.81 9.72
N PHE A 226 -2.39 22.00 10.77
CA PHE A 226 -2.11 20.57 10.70
C PHE A 226 -3.16 19.84 9.86
N ALA A 227 -4.45 20.21 9.97
CA ALA A 227 -5.50 19.67 9.12
C ALA A 227 -5.22 19.89 7.62
N GLN A 228 -4.70 21.06 7.24
CA GLN A 228 -4.34 21.38 5.86
C GLN A 228 -3.08 20.65 5.36
N MET A 229 -2.29 20.07 6.25
CA MET A 229 -1.08 19.30 5.92
C MET A 229 -1.31 17.79 5.83
N LYS A 230 -2.53 17.30 6.16
CA LYS A 230 -2.87 15.87 6.11
C LYS A 230 -3.96 15.50 5.10
N ILE A 231 -4.67 16.48 4.52
CA ILE A 231 -5.74 16.25 3.54
C ILE A 231 -5.31 16.67 2.13
N PHE A 232 -5.96 16.09 1.11
CA PHE A 232 -5.92 16.62 -0.26
C PHE A 232 -6.84 17.83 -0.39
N GLY A 233 -6.43 18.83 -1.16
CA GLY A 233 -7.30 19.95 -1.51
C GLY A 233 -6.57 21.00 -2.34
N GLU A 234 -7.28 21.66 -3.25
CA GLU A 234 -6.69 22.67 -4.15
C GLU A 234 -6.04 23.85 -3.41
N ARG A 235 -6.58 24.20 -2.24
CA ARG A 235 -6.12 25.32 -1.39
C ARG A 235 -5.41 24.86 -0.11
N ASN A 236 -4.97 23.60 -0.04
CA ASN A 236 -4.27 23.07 1.14
C ASN A 236 -2.80 23.54 1.18
N HIS A 237 -2.08 23.18 2.24
CA HIS A 237 -0.63 23.42 2.33
C HIS A 237 0.21 22.38 1.58
N GLY A 238 -0.39 21.30 1.13
CA GLY A 238 0.30 20.13 0.59
C GLY A 238 0.25 19.02 1.63
N LYS A 239 -0.20 17.84 1.22
CA LYS A 239 -0.28 16.67 2.09
C LYS A 239 1.14 16.15 2.35
N VAL A 240 1.60 16.27 3.58
CA VAL A 240 2.90 15.74 4.03
C VAL A 240 2.75 14.73 5.16
N PHE A 241 1.60 14.70 5.82
CA PHE A 241 1.30 13.78 6.91
C PHE A 241 0.20 12.79 6.57
N ASP A 242 0.33 11.60 7.15
CA ASP A 242 -0.77 10.67 7.41
C ASP A 242 -1.03 10.59 8.91
N VAL A 243 -2.26 10.19 9.25
CA VAL A 243 -2.67 9.90 10.63
C VAL A 243 -3.28 8.51 10.64
N ILE A 244 -2.64 7.59 11.36
CA ILE A 244 -3.09 6.22 11.54
C ILE A 244 -3.22 6.00 13.05
N ASP A 245 -4.42 5.65 13.51
CA ASP A 245 -4.72 5.42 14.93
C ASP A 245 -4.26 6.55 15.88
N GLY A 246 -4.47 7.81 15.46
CA GLY A 246 -4.08 9.00 16.23
C GLY A 246 -2.57 9.30 16.23
N LYS A 247 -1.77 8.52 15.48
CA LYS A 247 -0.33 8.73 15.32
C LYS A 247 -0.03 9.34 13.96
N VAL A 248 0.86 10.32 13.96
CA VAL A 248 1.32 11.07 12.80
C VAL A 248 2.53 10.38 12.17
N THR A 249 2.49 10.24 10.85
CA THR A 249 3.60 9.77 10.01
C THR A 249 3.79 10.66 8.80
N LEU A 250 4.96 10.61 8.17
CA LEU A 250 5.12 11.17 6.83
C LEU A 250 4.26 10.40 5.83
N TRP A 251 3.65 11.13 4.90
CA TRP A 251 2.91 10.54 3.80
C TRP A 251 3.87 9.75 2.89
N SER A 252 3.58 8.46 2.73
CA SER A 252 4.50 7.50 2.09
C SER A 252 5.11 7.97 0.76
N PRO A 253 4.35 8.52 -0.22
CA PRO A 253 4.88 8.91 -1.52
C PRO A 253 5.93 10.03 -1.52
N VAL A 254 6.02 10.82 -0.43
CA VAL A 254 6.96 11.96 -0.31
C VAL A 254 7.89 11.83 0.88
N LYS A 255 7.80 10.74 1.65
CA LYS A 255 8.56 10.51 2.88
C LYS A 255 10.07 10.69 2.66
N ASP A 256 10.63 9.96 1.71
CA ASP A 256 12.08 9.96 1.48
C ASP A 256 12.59 11.31 0.97
N PHE A 257 11.80 11.97 0.11
CA PHE A 257 12.10 13.32 -0.35
C PHE A 257 12.17 14.32 0.81
N ILE A 258 11.19 14.31 1.72
CA ILE A 258 11.15 15.21 2.88
C ILE A 258 12.37 14.98 3.78
N LYS A 259 12.76 13.72 4.01
CA LYS A 259 13.95 13.36 4.78
C LYS A 259 15.22 13.94 4.17
N ILE A 260 15.42 13.75 2.87
CA ILE A 260 16.58 14.28 2.14
C ILE A 260 16.65 15.81 2.26
N GLU A 261 15.53 16.51 2.07
CA GLU A 261 15.48 17.97 2.21
C GLU A 261 15.73 18.43 3.66
N PHE A 262 15.26 17.68 4.65
CA PHE A 262 15.52 17.97 6.05
C PHE A 262 17.00 17.78 6.42
N ASP A 263 17.67 16.77 5.87
CA ASP A 263 19.11 16.61 6.06
C ASP A 263 19.92 17.75 5.44
N LYS A 264 19.49 18.26 4.27
CA LYS A 264 20.07 19.48 3.68
C LYS A 264 19.87 20.68 4.61
N TYR A 265 18.66 20.86 5.15
CA TYR A 265 18.34 21.91 6.11
C TYR A 265 19.22 21.84 7.36
N LYS A 266 19.38 20.67 7.98
CA LYS A 266 20.27 20.47 9.13
C LYS A 266 21.72 20.85 8.80
N LYS A 267 22.24 20.41 7.65
CA LYS A 267 23.61 20.75 7.20
C LYS A 267 23.80 22.25 6.98
N LEU A 268 22.80 22.93 6.40
CA LEU A 268 22.82 24.38 6.22
C LEU A 268 22.73 25.14 7.55
N GLY A 269 21.95 24.63 8.52
CA GLY A 269 21.90 25.16 9.88
C GLY A 269 23.26 25.07 10.58
N LEU A 270 23.89 23.89 10.56
CA LEU A 270 25.22 23.68 11.11
C LEU A 270 26.30 24.54 10.44
N TYR A 271 26.17 24.80 9.14
CA TYR A 271 27.05 25.71 8.40
C TYR A 271 26.84 27.19 8.76
N ARG A 272 25.60 27.59 9.13
CA ARG A 272 25.33 28.96 9.59
C ARG A 272 25.84 29.20 11.01
N ASP A 273 25.74 28.18 11.87
CA ASP A 273 26.25 28.25 13.24
C ASP A 273 27.79 28.25 13.29
N SER A 274 28.46 27.62 12.31
CA SER A 274 29.93 27.61 12.23
C SER A 274 30.58 28.91 11.74
N ILE A 275 29.85 29.76 10.99
CA ILE A 275 30.35 31.07 10.51
C ILE A 275 30.32 32.13 11.63
N HIS A 276 29.58 31.90 12.71
CA HIS A 276 29.52 32.82 13.86
C HIS A 276 30.63 32.60 14.91
N LEU A 277 31.62 31.74 14.65
CA LEU A 277 32.84 31.66 15.44
C LEU A 277 33.90 32.64 14.90
N THR A 278 33.80 33.88 15.40
CA THR A 278 34.78 34.99 15.44
C THR A 278 35.32 35.53 14.11
N PRO A 279 35.18 36.85 13.83
CA PRO A 279 36.05 37.51 12.86
C PRO A 279 37.50 37.50 13.40
N PRO A 280 38.52 37.34 12.54
CA PRO A 280 39.91 37.39 12.97
C PRO A 280 40.21 38.77 13.57
N PRO A 281 41.10 38.85 14.58
CA PRO A 281 41.48 40.14 15.15
C PRO A 281 42.04 41.01 14.03
N LEU A 282 41.51 42.24 13.93
CA LEU A 282 42.08 43.26 13.06
C LEU A 282 43.52 43.47 13.49
N ALA A 283 44.46 43.10 12.62
CA ALA A 283 45.86 43.44 12.80
C ALA A 283 46.00 44.97 12.67
N GLY A 284 46.25 45.61 13.80
CA GLY A 284 46.58 47.03 13.96
C GLY A 284 47.43 47.19 15.20
#